data_AF-A0A486XH34-F1
#
_entry.id   AF-A0A486XH34-F1
#
_cell.length_a   1.000
_cell.length_b   1.000
_cell.length_c   1.000
_cell.angle_alpha   90.00
_cell.angle_beta   90.00
_cell.angle_gamma   90.00
#
_symmetry.space_group_name_H-M   'P 1'
#
loop_
_entity.id
_entity.type
_entity.pdbx_description
1 polymer ?
#
loop_
_entity_poly.entity_id
_entity_poly.type
_entity_poly.pdbx_seq_one_letter_code
_entity_poly.pdbx_strand_id
1 'polypeptide(L)' 'MARKADKIRIKLGWQEGILNPEGCRPKGMHWQTYHHLLKRYRMLRNFAILAIADEYPALSRFKK' A
#
# COMPACT_ATOMS: atom_id res chain seq x y z
N MET A 1 4.65 3.76 8.50
CA MET A 1 3.42 3.22 7.85
C MET A 1 3.70 2.02 6.95
N ALA A 2 4.85 1.94 6.29
CA ALA A 2 5.23 0.84 5.38
C ALA A 2 5.02 -0.57 5.95
N ARG A 3 5.59 -0.89 7.13
CA ARG A 3 5.42 -2.23 7.75
C ARG A 3 3.96 -2.64 7.96
N LYS A 4 3.05 -1.69 8.23
CA LYS A 4 1.62 -1.99 8.36
C LYS A 4 0.97 -2.30 7.01
N ALA A 5 1.42 -1.61 5.95
CA ALA A 5 0.99 -1.89 4.58
C ALA A 5 1.50 -3.29 4.14
N ASP A 6 2.74 -3.66 4.47
CA ASP A 6 3.30 -4.98 4.14
C ASP A 6 2.53 -6.11 4.83
N LYS A 7 2.12 -5.94 6.09
CA LYS A 7 1.22 -6.89 6.76
C LYS A 7 -0.10 -7.12 6.01
N ILE A 8 -0.61 -6.11 5.30
CA ILE A 8 -1.81 -6.27 4.46
C ILE A 8 -1.45 -6.95 3.13
N ARG A 9 -0.30 -6.61 2.52
CA ARG A 9 0.20 -7.30 1.31
C ARG A 9 0.35 -8.79 1.55
N ILE A 10 0.93 -9.21 2.69
CA ILE A 10 1.03 -10.62 3.10
C ILE A 10 -0.37 -11.27 3.17
N LYS A 11 -1.36 -10.61 3.79
CA LYS A 11 -2.75 -11.13 3.87
C LYS A 11 -3.42 -11.24 2.50
N LEU A 12 -3.03 -10.40 1.55
CA LEU A 12 -3.50 -10.43 0.18
C LEU A 12 -2.66 -11.38 -0.69
N GLY A 13 -1.67 -12.07 -0.14
CA GLY A 13 -0.75 -12.92 -0.91
C GLY A 13 0.10 -12.14 -1.92
N TRP A 14 0.30 -10.84 -1.69
CA TRP A 14 1.11 -9.97 -2.54
C TRP A 14 2.55 -9.93 -2.02
N GLN A 15 3.52 -9.81 -2.93
CA GLN A 15 4.93 -9.58 -2.58
C GLN A 15 5.08 -8.33 -1.71
N GLU A 16 5.80 -8.38 -0.60
CA GLU A 16 6.04 -7.25 0.30
C GLU A 16 6.75 -6.07 -0.39
N GLY A 17 6.56 -4.85 0.11
CA GLY A 17 7.14 -3.62 -0.44
C GLY A 17 6.07 -2.62 -0.91
N ILE A 18 6.11 -1.40 -0.39
CA ILE A 18 5.12 -0.34 -0.67
C ILE A 18 5.19 0.23 -2.10
N LEU A 19 6.33 0.03 -2.77
CA LEU A 19 6.55 0.47 -4.15
C LEU A 19 6.24 -0.64 -5.18
N ASN A 20 6.02 -1.87 -4.73
CA ASN A 20 5.59 -2.95 -5.60
C ASN A 20 4.14 -2.73 -6.07
N PRO A 21 3.80 -3.15 -7.30
CA PRO A 21 2.45 -2.98 -7.83
C PRO A 21 1.39 -3.67 -6.95
N GLU A 22 0.15 -3.18 -7.04
CA GLU A 22 -1.00 -3.86 -6.45
C GLU A 22 -1.28 -5.16 -7.20
N GLY A 23 -1.56 -6.24 -6.47
CA GLY A 23 -1.93 -7.52 -7.06
C GLY A 23 -3.43 -7.68 -7.25
N CYS A 24 -3.85 -8.89 -7.63
CA CYS A 24 -5.26 -9.25 -7.71
C CYS A 24 -5.80 -9.76 -6.37
N ARG A 25 -7.13 -9.84 -6.25
CA ARG A 25 -7.79 -10.48 -5.11
C ARG A 25 -7.41 -11.96 -5.03
N PRO A 26 -7.05 -12.48 -3.84
CA PRO A 26 -6.85 -13.92 -3.64
C PRO A 26 -8.10 -14.75 -3.98
N LYS A 27 -7.89 -15.93 -4.55
CA LYS A 27 -8.96 -16.91 -4.77
C LYS A 27 -9.64 -17.25 -3.43
N GLY A 28 -10.97 -17.29 -3.42
CA GLY A 28 -11.76 -17.60 -2.22
C GLY A 28 -12.00 -16.44 -1.25
N MET A 29 -11.32 -15.29 -1.39
CA MET A 29 -11.57 -14.12 -0.55
C MET A 29 -12.88 -13.42 -0.96
N HIS A 30 -13.72 -13.03 -0.01
CA HIS A 30 -14.90 -12.23 -0.34
C HIS A 30 -14.50 -10.85 -0.86
N TRP A 31 -15.22 -10.35 -1.88
CA TRP A 31 -14.93 -9.04 -2.50
C TRP A 31 -14.97 -7.90 -1.48
N GLN A 32 -15.93 -7.92 -0.55
CA GLN A 32 -16.02 -6.89 0.49
C GLN A 32 -14.79 -6.87 1.40
N THR A 33 -14.29 -8.05 1.81
CA THR A 33 -13.07 -8.17 2.62
C THR A 33 -11.86 -7.67 1.84
N TYR A 34 -11.76 -8.04 0.56
CA TYR A 34 -10.70 -7.55 -0.32
C TYR A 34 -10.70 -6.02 -0.42
N HIS A 35 -11.85 -5.41 -0.69
CA HIS A 35 -11.96 -3.96 -0.79
C HIS A 35 -11.64 -3.25 0.53
N HIS A 36 -12.05 -3.82 1.67
CA HIS A 36 -11.70 -3.26 2.98
C HIS A 36 -10.19 -3.27 3.22
N LEU A 37 -9.52 -4.38 2.92
CA LEU A 37 -8.06 -4.49 3.01
C LEU A 37 -7.37 -3.56 2.02
N LEU A 38 -7.85 -3.49 0.78
CA LEU A 38 -7.31 -2.62 -0.27
C LEU A 38 -7.38 -1.14 0.12
N LYS A 39 -8.53 -0.68 0.64
CA LYS A 39 -8.69 0.69 1.12
C LYS A 39 -7.70 1.01 2.23
N ARG A 40 -7.55 0.10 3.21
CA ARG A 40 -6.61 0.25 4.32
C ARG A 40 -5.15 0.25 3.84
N TYR A 41 -4.81 -0.62 2.90
CA TYR A 41 -3.49 -0.67 2.27
C TYR A 41 -3.15 0.64 1.56
N ARG A 42 -4.03 1.13 0.67
CA ARG A 42 -3.81 2.37 -0.09
C ARG A 42 -3.62 3.58 0.82
N MET A 43 -4.42 3.68 1.89
CA MET A 43 -4.24 4.73 2.90
C MET A 43 -2.85 4.66 3.54
N LEU A 44 -2.43 3.49 4.03
CA LEU A 44 -1.12 3.30 4.66
C LEU A 44 0.04 3.53 3.69
N ARG A 45 -0.11 3.10 2.43
CA ARG A 45 0.85 3.32 1.34
C ARG A 45 1.03 4.82 1.10
N ASN A 46 -0.05 5.56 0.93
CA ASN A 46 0.02 7.00 0.68
C ASN A 46 0.71 7.75 1.83
N PHE A 47 0.36 7.43 3.08
CA PHE A 47 1.07 8.02 4.22
C PHE A 47 2.56 7.66 4.26
N ALA A 48 2.93 6.43 3.90
CA ALA A 48 4.33 6.03 3.84
C ALA A 48 5.08 6.80 2.75
N ILE A 49 4.49 6.93 1.55
CA ILE A 49 5.09 7.64 0.42
C ILE A 49 5.24 9.13 0.76
N LEU A 50 4.22 9.76 1.37
CA LEU A 50 4.30 11.16 1.76
C LEU A 50 5.40 11.40 2.80
N ALA A 51 5.51 10.53 3.81
CA ALA A 51 6.58 10.64 4.82
C ALA A 51 7.98 10.53 4.19
N ILE A 52 8.17 9.61 3.23
CA ILE A 52 9.43 9.48 2.48
C ILE A 52 9.66 10.70 1.59
N ALA A 53 8.63 11.21 0.91
CA ALA A 53 8.76 12.37 0.04
C ALA A 53 9.10 13.65 0.81
N ASP A 54 8.62 13.79 2.05
CA ASP A 54 8.96 14.92 2.93
C ASP A 54 10.42 14.83 3.42
N GLU A 55 10.94 13.62 3.62
CA GLU A 55 12.36 13.39 3.97
C GLU A 55 13.31 13.68 2.80
N TYR A 56 12.83 13.55 1.56
CA TYR A 56 13.60 13.81 0.34
C TYR A 56 12.93 14.91 -0.50
N PRO A 57 13.19 16.21 -0.22
CA PRO A 57 12.57 17.33 -0.92
C PRO A 57 12.78 17.32 -2.45
N ALA A 58 13.83 16.66 -2.94
CA ALA A 58 14.06 16.44 -4.37
C ALA A 58 12.93 15.63 -5.04
N LEU A 59 12.25 14.75 -4.29
CA LEU A 59 11.10 13.95 -4.72
C LEU A 59 9.75 14.69 -4.56
N SER A 60 9.73 15.83 -3.88
CA SER A 60 8.53 16.67 -3.66
C SER A 60 7.97 17.29 -4.95
N ARG A 61 8.77 17.33 -6.02
CA ARG A 61 8.40 17.89 -7.34
C ARG A 61 7.21 17.20 -8.02
N PHE A 62 6.75 16.05 -7.52
CA PHE A 62 5.60 15.32 -8.03
C PHE A 62 4.32 15.48 -7.20
N LYS A 63 4.31 16.35 -6.17
CA LYS A 63 3.06 16.79 -5.51
C LYS A 63 2.29 17.72 -6.47
N LYS A 64 1.54 17.14 -7.41
CA LYS A 64 0.52 17.85 -8.20
C LYS A 64 -0.87 17.40 -7.77
#